data_AF-D3QAS9-F1
#
_entry.id   AF-D3QAS9-F1
#
_cell.length_a   1.000
_cell.length_b   1.000
_cell.length_c   1.000
_cell.angle_alpha   90.00
_cell.angle_beta   90.00
_cell.angle_gamma   90.00
#
_symmetry.space_group_name_H-M   'P 1'
#
loop_
_entity.id
_entity.type
_entity.pdbx_description
1 polymer ?
#
loop_
_entity_poly.entity_id
_entity_poly.type
_entity_poly.pdbx_seq_one_letter_code
_entity_poly.pdbx_strand_id
1 'polypeptide(L)'
;MANNPDPGHITDEMWKLWETCAAAIDDVQLGGIYADKPGYHNTRAANDSGDYSVEKPADKKGPDDKAAALDLTFPEAHSGNYERIQKYTKRVVDAAEARDERMYKGDTPVIREIIGNFNGDAKAYDLYARETDSRDDSHLWHIHLSVTRQFVDDGDVLAGLADVITGEGD
;
A
#
# COMPACT_ATOMS: atom_id res chain seq x y z
N MET A 1 13.91 -11.94 -10.35
CA MET A 1 12.49 -11.59 -10.20
C MET A 1 11.70 -12.84 -10.53
N ALA A 2 10.92 -13.32 -9.57
CA ALA A 2 9.97 -14.40 -9.79
C ALA A 2 8.84 -13.90 -10.68
N ASN A 3 8.20 -14.81 -11.41
CA ASN A 3 7.04 -14.44 -12.21
C ASN A 3 5.89 -14.02 -11.30
N ASN A 4 5.13 -13.00 -11.73
CA ASN A 4 3.87 -12.60 -11.11
C ASN A 4 2.95 -13.83 -10.99
N PRO A 5 2.52 -14.21 -9.77
CA PRO A 5 1.78 -15.44 -9.54
C PRO A 5 0.32 -15.37 -10.02
N ASP A 6 -0.23 -14.17 -10.20
CA ASP A 6 -1.60 -13.96 -10.65
C ASP A 6 -1.71 -12.74 -11.59
N PRO A 7 -1.22 -12.86 -12.84
CA PRO A 7 -1.30 -11.77 -13.82
C PRO A 7 -2.74 -11.41 -14.22
N GLY A 8 -3.72 -12.25 -13.84
CA GLY A 8 -5.14 -11.96 -14.01
C GLY A 8 -5.60 -10.80 -13.13
N HIS A 9 -5.05 -10.67 -11.92
CA HIS A 9 -5.49 -9.68 -10.94
C HIS A 9 -4.36 -8.78 -10.40
N ILE A 10 -3.11 -9.08 -10.68
CA ILE A 10 -1.93 -8.34 -10.19
C ILE A 10 -1.15 -7.85 -11.41
N THR A 11 -0.74 -6.59 -11.43
CA THR A 11 0.18 -6.07 -12.45
C THR A 11 1.61 -6.51 -12.15
N ASP A 12 2.46 -6.57 -13.19
CA ASP A 12 3.87 -6.88 -12.99
C ASP A 12 4.57 -5.79 -12.14
N GLU A 13 4.11 -4.56 -12.23
CA GLU A 13 4.61 -3.42 -11.46
C GLU A 13 4.25 -3.53 -9.97
N MET A 14 3.02 -3.93 -9.61
CA MET A 14 2.64 -4.21 -8.22
C MET A 14 3.40 -5.41 -7.65
N TRP A 15 3.62 -6.44 -8.47
CA TRP A 15 4.45 -7.58 -8.07
C TRP A 15 5.90 -7.15 -7.81
N LYS A 16 6.46 -6.32 -8.70
CA LYS A 16 7.81 -5.77 -8.54
C LYS A 16 7.94 -4.86 -7.30
N LEU A 17 6.90 -4.09 -6.97
CA LEU A 17 6.85 -3.32 -5.72
C LEU A 17 7.01 -4.25 -4.51
N TRP A 18 6.23 -5.35 -4.45
CA TRP A 18 6.37 -6.36 -3.42
C TRP A 18 7.79 -6.96 -3.39
N GLU A 19 8.34 -7.39 -4.53
CA GLU A 19 9.67 -7.99 -4.58
C GLU A 19 10.77 -7.03 -4.10
N THR A 20 10.63 -5.74 -4.40
CA THR A 20 11.58 -4.69 -3.96
C THR A 20 11.53 -4.53 -2.44
N CYS A 21 10.32 -4.45 -1.87
CA CYS A 21 10.14 -4.43 -0.41
C CYS A 21 10.69 -5.71 0.24
N ALA A 22 10.39 -6.89 -0.32
CA ALA A 22 10.84 -8.17 0.22
C ALA A 22 12.37 -8.34 0.18
N ALA A 23 13.04 -7.75 -0.81
CA ALA A 23 14.50 -7.78 -0.90
C ALA A 23 15.18 -6.86 0.13
N ALA A 24 14.54 -5.75 0.51
CA ALA A 24 15.11 -4.74 1.41
C ALA A 24 14.71 -4.93 2.89
N ILE A 25 13.55 -5.55 3.14
CA ILE A 25 12.97 -5.70 4.48
C ILE A 25 13.10 -7.17 4.90
N ASP A 26 14.08 -7.46 5.73
CA ASP A 26 14.39 -8.83 6.19
C ASP A 26 13.16 -9.55 6.79
N ASP A 27 12.88 -10.79 6.40
CA ASP A 27 11.75 -11.60 6.91
C ASP A 27 10.35 -10.96 6.78
N VAL A 28 10.17 -9.91 5.95
CA VAL A 28 8.81 -9.43 5.62
C VAL A 28 8.08 -10.48 4.79
N GLN A 29 6.78 -10.63 5.01
CA GLN A 29 5.95 -11.58 4.29
C GLN A 29 4.86 -10.88 3.49
N LEU A 30 4.48 -11.50 2.37
CA LEU A 30 3.36 -11.03 1.57
C LEU A 30 2.06 -11.36 2.31
N GLY A 31 1.37 -10.33 2.81
CA GLY A 31 0.03 -10.49 3.40
C GLY A 31 -1.06 -10.65 2.34
N GLY A 32 -0.84 -10.08 1.15
CA GLY A 32 -1.74 -10.18 0.00
C GLY A 32 -1.65 -8.97 -0.93
N ILE A 33 -2.04 -9.18 -2.19
CA ILE A 33 -2.29 -8.11 -3.17
C ILE A 33 -3.74 -8.22 -3.63
N TYR A 34 -4.10 -9.34 -4.26
CA TYR A 34 -5.47 -9.64 -4.65
C TYR A 34 -6.20 -10.50 -3.62
N ALA A 35 -7.45 -10.16 -3.35
CA ALA A 35 -8.43 -11.02 -2.70
C ALA A 35 -9.84 -10.60 -3.16
N ASP A 36 -10.73 -11.58 -3.37
CA ASP A 36 -12.13 -11.32 -3.74
C ASP A 36 -12.95 -10.85 -2.52
N LYS A 37 -12.66 -9.63 -2.05
CA LYS A 37 -13.32 -8.94 -0.93
C LYS A 37 -13.43 -7.44 -1.24
N PRO A 38 -14.49 -6.73 -0.84
CA PRO A 38 -14.64 -5.31 -1.14
C PRO A 38 -13.40 -4.47 -0.78
N GLY A 39 -13.13 -3.43 -1.57
CA GLY A 39 -12.02 -2.51 -1.38
C GLY A 39 -10.85 -2.72 -2.36
N TYR A 40 -9.66 -2.20 -2.00
CA TYR A 40 -8.48 -2.16 -2.84
C TYR A 40 -7.88 -3.54 -3.18
N HIS A 41 -8.13 -4.57 -2.36
CA HIS A 41 -7.70 -5.93 -2.70
C HIS A 41 -8.48 -6.54 -3.86
N ASN A 42 -9.70 -6.07 -4.16
CA ASN A 42 -10.42 -6.52 -5.34
C ASN A 42 -10.11 -5.64 -6.54
N THR A 43 -10.50 -6.14 -7.70
CA THR A 43 -10.54 -5.38 -8.95
C THR A 43 -11.57 -4.25 -8.86
N ARG A 44 -11.39 -3.18 -9.64
CA ARG A 44 -12.43 -2.13 -9.71
C ARG A 44 -13.72 -2.68 -10.30
N ALA A 45 -13.62 -3.54 -11.32
CA ALA A 45 -14.75 -4.11 -12.02
C ALA A 45 -15.64 -4.99 -11.13
N ALA A 46 -15.06 -5.63 -10.11
CA ALA A 46 -15.78 -6.48 -9.16
C ALA A 46 -16.25 -5.74 -7.89
N ASN A 47 -15.89 -4.47 -7.71
CA ASN A 47 -16.35 -3.66 -6.59
C ASN A 47 -17.69 -2.98 -6.88
N ASP A 48 -18.45 -2.71 -5.82
CA ASP A 48 -19.62 -1.84 -5.90
C ASP A 48 -19.20 -0.42 -6.33
N SER A 49 -20.02 0.24 -7.17
CA SER A 49 -19.69 1.58 -7.69
C SER A 49 -19.59 2.68 -6.63
N GLY A 50 -20.10 2.42 -5.43
CA GLY A 50 -20.02 3.31 -4.26
C GLY A 50 -19.01 2.83 -3.21
N ASP A 51 -18.21 1.81 -3.51
CA ASP A 51 -17.10 1.42 -2.62
C ASP A 51 -16.05 2.53 -2.61
N TYR A 52 -15.53 2.84 -1.42
CA TYR A 52 -14.56 3.94 -1.25
C TYR A 52 -13.30 3.77 -2.11
N SER A 53 -12.94 2.54 -2.47
CA SER A 53 -11.80 2.22 -3.35
C SER A 53 -12.06 2.50 -4.83
N VAL A 54 -13.26 2.97 -5.19
CA VAL A 54 -13.64 3.36 -6.56
C VAL A 54 -14.27 4.75 -6.65
N GLU A 55 -14.28 5.52 -5.55
CA GLU A 55 -14.95 6.83 -5.48
C GLU A 55 -14.13 7.95 -6.12
N LYS A 56 -12.82 8.01 -5.85
CA LYS A 56 -11.98 9.13 -6.31
C LYS A 56 -11.82 9.09 -7.84
N PRO A 57 -11.71 10.25 -8.51
CA PRO A 57 -11.48 10.29 -9.96
C PRO A 57 -10.25 9.51 -10.43
N ALA A 58 -9.21 9.43 -9.59
CA ALA A 58 -8.00 8.66 -9.87
C ALA A 58 -8.24 7.15 -9.74
N ASP A 59 -9.06 6.71 -8.78
CA ASP A 59 -9.40 5.29 -8.64
C ASP A 59 -10.30 4.76 -9.78
N LYS A 60 -10.92 5.67 -10.53
CA LYS A 60 -11.70 5.35 -11.74
C LYS A 60 -10.86 5.23 -13.02
N LYS A 61 -9.53 5.29 -12.92
CA LYS A 61 -8.58 5.15 -14.03
C LYS A 61 -7.62 3.97 -13.83
N GLY A 62 -6.77 3.71 -14.83
CA GLY A 62 -5.96 2.49 -14.85
C GLY A 62 -6.80 1.25 -15.14
N PRO A 63 -6.19 0.06 -15.10
CA PRO A 63 -6.88 -1.20 -15.36
C PRO A 63 -7.98 -1.46 -14.33
N ASP A 64 -9.16 -1.90 -14.78
CA ASP A 64 -10.28 -2.21 -13.89
C ASP A 64 -10.26 -3.65 -13.37
N ASP A 65 -9.46 -4.52 -13.96
CA ASP A 65 -9.31 -5.94 -13.64
C ASP A 65 -8.15 -6.24 -12.67
N LYS A 66 -7.51 -5.21 -12.11
CA LYS A 66 -6.37 -5.37 -11.18
C LYS A 66 -6.68 -4.90 -9.77
N ALA A 67 -6.13 -5.63 -8.81
CA ALA A 67 -6.03 -5.23 -7.42
C ALA A 67 -5.07 -4.04 -7.27
N ALA A 68 -5.27 -3.31 -6.18
CA ALA A 68 -4.59 -2.06 -5.90
C ALA A 68 -4.20 -1.95 -4.41
N ALA A 69 -4.08 -3.09 -3.73
CA ALA A 69 -3.61 -3.17 -2.36
C ALA A 69 -2.28 -3.93 -2.29
N LEU A 70 -1.48 -3.65 -1.27
CA LEU A 70 -0.33 -4.46 -0.87
C LEU A 70 -0.25 -4.53 0.66
N ASP A 71 -0.26 -5.75 1.19
CA ASP A 71 -0.02 -6.00 2.61
C ASP A 71 1.41 -6.49 2.84
N LEU A 72 2.16 -5.75 3.65
CA LEU A 72 3.48 -6.12 4.15
C LEU A 72 3.36 -6.62 5.58
N THR A 73 3.44 -7.93 5.80
CA THR A 73 3.29 -8.56 7.11
C THR A 73 4.64 -8.66 7.82
N PHE A 74 4.65 -8.30 9.11
CA PHE A 74 5.82 -8.34 10.00
C PHE A 74 5.61 -9.45 11.04
N PRO A 75 6.13 -10.67 10.82
CA PRO A 75 5.84 -11.84 11.65
C PRO A 75 6.09 -11.62 13.15
N GLU A 76 7.15 -10.88 13.48
CA GLU A 76 7.54 -10.55 14.85
C GLU A 76 6.46 -9.75 15.60
N ALA A 77 5.62 -8.98 14.90
CA ALA A 77 4.54 -8.21 15.50
C ALA A 77 3.47 -9.11 16.14
N HIS A 78 3.28 -10.35 15.66
CA HIS A 78 2.41 -11.32 16.32
C HIS A 78 2.87 -11.69 17.73
N SER A 79 4.17 -11.50 18.03
CA SER A 79 4.73 -11.69 19.38
C SER A 79 4.79 -10.40 20.22
N GLY A 80 4.20 -9.31 19.72
CA GLY A 80 4.21 -7.99 20.37
C GLY A 80 5.46 -7.15 20.10
N ASN A 81 6.37 -7.61 19.23
CA ASN A 81 7.51 -6.80 18.79
C ASN A 81 7.10 -5.91 17.61
N TYR A 82 6.76 -4.65 17.91
CA TYR A 82 6.28 -3.69 16.91
C TYR A 82 7.36 -2.77 16.34
N GLU A 83 8.61 -2.87 16.77
CA GLU A 83 9.65 -1.88 16.45
C GLU A 83 9.83 -1.66 14.94
N ARG A 84 9.84 -2.77 14.17
CA ARG A 84 10.02 -2.71 12.72
C ARG A 84 8.78 -2.16 12.01
N ILE A 85 7.59 -2.72 12.28
CA ILE A 85 6.37 -2.22 11.65
C ILE A 85 6.15 -0.73 11.95
N GLN A 86 6.45 -0.28 13.17
CA GLN A 86 6.40 1.14 13.55
C GLN A 86 7.39 1.99 12.74
N LYS A 87 8.63 1.51 12.57
CA LYS A 87 9.63 2.19 11.73
C LYS A 87 9.14 2.39 10.30
N TYR A 88 8.65 1.33 9.66
CA TYR A 88 8.21 1.40 8.25
C TYR A 88 6.91 2.18 8.09
N THR A 89 5.97 2.05 9.03
CA THR A 89 4.73 2.85 9.04
C THR A 89 5.06 4.32 9.17
N LYS A 90 5.89 4.69 10.15
CA LYS A 90 6.33 6.07 10.36
C LYS A 90 7.01 6.65 9.14
N ARG A 91 7.89 5.89 8.47
CA ARG A 91 8.62 6.38 7.29
C ARG A 91 7.67 6.81 6.17
N VAL A 92 6.70 5.96 5.82
CA VAL A 92 5.75 6.27 4.74
C VAL A 92 4.84 7.44 5.13
N VAL A 93 4.42 7.50 6.39
CA VAL A 93 3.61 8.63 6.91
C VAL A 93 4.40 9.93 6.89
N ASP A 94 5.65 9.94 7.36
CA ASP A 94 6.51 11.12 7.35
C ASP A 94 6.73 11.64 5.91
N ALA A 95 6.96 10.74 4.95
CA ALA A 95 7.09 11.10 3.54
C ALA A 95 5.79 11.69 2.96
N ALA A 96 4.63 11.12 3.31
CA ALA A 96 3.33 11.66 2.91
C ALA A 96 3.09 13.05 3.51
N GLU A 97 3.35 13.23 4.82
CA GLU A 97 3.19 14.52 5.50
C GLU A 97 4.12 15.60 4.94
N ALA A 98 5.35 15.22 4.58
CA ALA A 98 6.34 16.07 3.94
C ALA A 98 6.03 16.41 2.48
N ARG A 99 5.01 15.78 1.88
CA ARG A 99 4.70 15.85 0.45
C ARG A 99 5.88 15.45 -0.43
N ASP A 100 6.57 14.38 -0.06
CA ASP A 100 7.63 13.78 -0.89
C ASP A 100 7.08 13.55 -2.31
N GLU A 101 7.83 13.96 -3.34
CA GLU A 101 7.39 13.85 -4.74
C GLU A 101 7.17 12.38 -5.17
N ARG A 102 7.79 11.42 -4.49
CA ARG A 102 7.57 9.99 -4.70
C ARG A 102 6.21 9.51 -4.18
N MET A 103 5.58 10.27 -3.28
CA MET A 103 4.25 9.99 -2.73
C MET A 103 3.13 10.71 -3.51
N TYR A 104 3.45 11.58 -4.46
CA TYR A 104 2.48 12.40 -5.19
C TYR A 104 2.85 12.61 -6.67
N LYS A 105 1.95 12.27 -7.59
CA LYS A 105 2.06 12.67 -9.00
C LYS A 105 1.17 13.89 -9.26
N GLY A 106 1.79 15.07 -9.21
CA GLY A 106 1.05 16.34 -9.17
C GLY A 106 0.28 16.46 -7.85
N ASP A 107 -1.02 16.72 -7.91
CA ASP A 107 -1.88 16.77 -6.72
C ASP A 107 -2.54 15.42 -6.38
N THR A 108 -2.19 14.34 -7.09
CA THR A 108 -2.74 13.02 -6.80
C THR A 108 -1.78 12.20 -5.94
N PRO A 109 -2.18 11.78 -4.73
CA PRO A 109 -1.42 10.81 -3.94
C PRO A 109 -1.21 9.51 -4.70
N VAL A 110 -0.02 8.91 -4.54
CA VAL A 110 0.31 7.60 -5.11
C VAL A 110 -0.44 6.48 -4.40
N ILE A 111 -0.63 6.61 -3.09
CA ILE A 111 -1.50 5.77 -2.29
C ILE A 111 -2.65 6.61 -1.72
N ARG A 112 -3.85 6.04 -1.66
CA ARG A 112 -5.03 6.62 -1.01
C ARG A 112 -4.83 6.72 0.49
N GLU A 113 -4.41 5.62 1.10
CA GLU A 113 -4.15 5.51 2.52
C GLU A 113 -3.05 4.48 2.80
N ILE A 114 -2.40 4.65 3.95
CA ILE A 114 -1.58 3.62 4.60
C ILE A 114 -2.24 3.26 5.92
N ILE A 115 -2.36 1.96 6.20
CA ILE A 115 -2.82 1.44 7.49
C ILE A 115 -1.68 0.64 8.13
N GLY A 116 -1.45 0.82 9.42
CA GLY A 116 -0.42 0.06 10.12
C GLY A 116 -0.35 0.40 11.61
N ASN A 117 0.83 0.18 12.19
CA ASN A 117 1.07 0.36 13.62
C ASN A 117 1.64 1.74 13.91
N PHE A 118 0.84 2.60 14.54
CA PHE A 118 1.18 3.96 14.94
C PHE A 118 1.45 3.99 16.45
N ASN A 119 2.67 3.61 16.84
CA ASN A 119 3.11 3.55 18.24
C ASN A 119 2.26 2.65 19.14
N GLY A 120 1.82 1.50 18.62
CA GLY A 120 1.06 0.49 19.35
C GLY A 120 -0.44 0.49 19.03
N ASP A 121 -0.92 1.49 18.29
CA ASP A 121 -2.30 1.59 17.83
C ASP A 121 -2.41 1.25 16.35
N ALA A 122 -3.46 0.53 15.94
CA ALA A 122 -3.83 0.36 14.54
C ALA A 122 -4.50 1.65 14.01
N LYS A 123 -3.88 2.32 13.05
CA LYS A 123 -4.43 3.55 12.43
C LYS A 123 -4.23 3.57 10.93
N ALA A 124 -5.08 4.31 10.25
CA ALA A 124 -4.95 4.67 8.84
C ALA A 124 -4.60 6.15 8.70
N TYR A 125 -3.72 6.48 7.77
CA TYR A 125 -3.49 7.86 7.31
C TYR A 125 -3.99 8.00 5.88
N ASP A 126 -5.00 8.85 5.66
CA ASP A 126 -5.56 9.16 4.33
C ASP A 126 -4.78 10.31 3.71
N LEU A 127 -4.14 10.11 2.55
CA LEU A 127 -3.27 11.10 1.93
C LEU A 127 -4.04 12.23 1.20
N TYR A 128 -5.31 12.03 0.86
CA TYR A 128 -6.13 13.10 0.28
C TYR A 128 -6.72 14.00 1.37
N ALA A 129 -7.25 13.40 2.45
CA ALA A 129 -7.81 14.15 3.57
C ALA A 129 -6.71 14.71 4.48
N ARG A 130 -5.56 14.04 4.53
CA ARG A 130 -4.43 14.29 5.43
C ARG A 130 -4.83 14.16 6.89
N GLU A 131 -5.63 13.14 7.15
CA GLU A 131 -6.21 12.84 8.45
C GLU A 131 -5.89 11.40 8.84
N THR A 132 -5.85 11.17 10.16
CA THR A 132 -5.66 9.84 10.73
C THR A 132 -6.98 9.35 11.29
N ASP A 133 -7.27 8.07 11.08
CA ASP A 133 -8.44 7.41 11.63
C ASP A 133 -8.06 6.08 12.28
N SER A 134 -8.83 5.66 13.29
CA SER A 134 -8.59 4.39 13.97
C SER A 134 -8.99 3.22 13.08
N ARG A 135 -8.28 2.10 13.24
CA ARG A 135 -8.57 0.84 12.56
C ARG A 135 -8.60 -0.30 13.57
N ASP A 136 -9.14 -1.43 13.13
CA ASP A 136 -9.16 -2.62 13.97
C ASP A 136 -7.74 -3.19 14.14
N ASP A 137 -7.56 -3.94 15.24
CA ASP A 137 -6.28 -4.48 15.67
C ASP A 137 -5.62 -5.41 14.65
N SER A 138 -6.31 -5.83 13.58
CA SER A 138 -5.67 -6.63 12.53
C SER A 138 -4.51 -5.94 11.84
N HIS A 139 -4.47 -4.61 11.88
CA HIS A 139 -3.40 -3.81 11.30
C HIS A 139 -2.21 -3.61 12.26
N LEU A 140 -2.19 -4.27 13.42
CA LEU A 140 -1.04 -4.23 14.32
C LEU A 140 0.16 -5.04 13.81
N TRP A 141 -0.06 -5.98 12.89
CA TRP A 141 0.96 -6.92 12.39
C TRP A 141 1.27 -6.82 10.90
N HIS A 142 0.57 -5.96 10.16
CA HIS A 142 0.89 -5.69 8.76
C HIS A 142 0.67 -4.23 8.40
N ILE A 143 1.39 -3.76 7.39
CA ILE A 143 1.14 -2.47 6.73
C ILE A 143 0.27 -2.74 5.51
N HIS A 144 -0.91 -2.13 5.45
CA HIS A 144 -1.77 -2.10 4.27
C HIS A 144 -1.51 -0.83 3.47
N LEU A 145 -1.20 -0.97 2.19
CA LEU A 145 -1.04 0.14 1.25
C LEU A 145 -2.17 0.11 0.22
N SER A 146 -3.03 1.13 0.22
CA SER A 146 -4.06 1.31 -0.80
C SER A 146 -3.50 2.12 -1.96
N VAL A 147 -2.85 1.48 -2.94
CA VAL A 147 -2.31 2.15 -4.13
C VAL A 147 -3.47 2.75 -4.94
N THR A 148 -3.36 4.03 -5.30
CA THR A 148 -4.39 4.67 -6.13
C THR A 148 -4.43 3.98 -7.49
N ARG A 149 -5.62 3.55 -7.92
CA ARG A 149 -5.75 2.56 -9.02
C ARG A 149 -5.13 3.01 -10.35
N GLN A 150 -5.04 4.31 -10.61
CA GLN A 150 -4.39 4.83 -11.82
C GLN A 150 -2.89 4.57 -11.92
N PHE A 151 -2.23 4.13 -10.84
CA PHE A 151 -0.79 3.95 -10.77
C PHE A 151 -0.36 2.49 -10.63
N VAL A 152 -1.30 1.53 -10.60
CA VAL A 152 -0.96 0.11 -10.39
C VAL A 152 -0.13 -0.47 -11.55
N ASP A 153 -0.17 0.13 -12.73
CA ASP A 153 0.63 -0.21 -13.92
C ASP A 153 1.70 0.84 -14.24
N ASP A 154 1.97 1.78 -13.33
CA ASP A 154 2.98 2.84 -13.50
C ASP A 154 4.28 2.49 -12.77
N GLY A 155 5.18 1.82 -13.48
CA GLY A 155 6.42 1.29 -12.90
C GLY A 155 7.35 2.35 -12.31
N ASP A 156 7.38 3.58 -12.86
CA ASP A 156 8.21 4.66 -12.33
C ASP A 156 7.64 5.21 -11.02
N VAL A 157 6.31 5.35 -10.95
CA VAL A 157 5.62 5.76 -9.72
C VAL A 157 5.79 4.72 -8.62
N LEU A 158 5.61 3.44 -8.94
CA LEU A 158 5.75 2.37 -7.95
C LEU A 158 7.20 2.14 -7.52
N ALA A 159 8.18 2.44 -8.37
CA ALA A 159 9.59 2.47 -7.95
C ALA A 159 9.84 3.58 -6.90
N GLY A 160 9.32 4.79 -7.11
CA GLY A 160 9.42 5.87 -6.13
C GLY A 160 8.75 5.52 -4.78
N LEU A 161 7.57 4.88 -4.83
CA LEU A 161 6.92 4.37 -3.62
C LEU A 161 7.79 3.32 -2.90
N ALA A 162 8.42 2.42 -3.65
CA ALA A 162 9.33 1.42 -3.09
C ALA A 162 10.54 2.08 -2.40
N ASP A 163 11.13 3.12 -3.01
CA ASP A 163 12.23 3.89 -2.42
C ASP A 163 11.83 4.48 -1.07
N VAL A 164 10.63 5.10 -0.99
CA VAL A 164 10.09 5.62 0.28
C VAL A 164 9.90 4.53 1.31
N ILE A 165 9.33 3.38 0.95
CA ILE A 165 9.08 2.30 1.90
C ILE A 165 10.41 1.74 2.43
N THR A 166 11.35 1.45 1.53
CA THR A 166 12.63 0.81 1.86
C THR A 166 13.62 1.77 2.52
N GLY A 167 13.46 3.08 2.30
CA GLY A 167 14.38 4.13 2.73
C GLY A 167 15.62 4.20 1.84
N GLU A 168 15.51 3.75 0.59
CA GLU A 168 16.53 3.98 -0.43
C GLU A 168 16.36 5.39 -1.01
N GLY A 169 17.47 6.09 -1.25
CA GLY A 169 17.48 7.45 -1.78
C GLY A 169 17.35 8.59 -0.76
N ASP A 170 17.33 8.30 0.55
CA ASP A 170 17.46 9.28 1.65
C ASP A 170 18.92 9.73 1.88
#